data_AF-A0A8J4WZT2-F1
#
_entry.id   AF-A0A8J4WZT2-F1
#
_cell.length_a   1.000
_cell.length_b   1.000
_cell.length_c   1.000
_cell.angle_alpha   90.00
_cell.angle_beta   90.00
_cell.angle_gamma   90.00
#
_symmetry.space_group_name_H-M   'P 1'
#
loop_
_entity.id
_entity.type
_entity.pdbx_description
1 polymer ?
#
loop_
_entity_poly.entity_id
_entity_poly.type
_entity_poly.pdbx_seq_one_letter_code
_entity_poly.pdbx_strand_id
1 'polypeptide(L)'
;MSVLCYNKGCGQRFDPEKNLDGQCTYHPGVPVFHDALKGWSCCKRRTTDFSDFLSIAGCTKGPHNQEKPPEPIKPEVRTSGEKKDVDDFKPKFDESIIQAPKPVQAIQRPSPDEPLSRLPQKVSASLKQALEKLKGSENTPEKKDNDDDEIKIGTSCKNGGCTKTFSGTGSNEELCLYHAGFPIFHEGMKYWSCCKRKTSDFNTFLSQEGCTKGKHLWRKKDSGKKVVPCRFDWHQTGSQVTITVYAKNSIPELSYVDANSTQLDIHIIFDGDKEFDQKIILWG
;
A
#
# COMPACT_ATOMS: atom_id res chain seq x y z
N MET A 1 28.73 28.98 -24.48
CA MET A 1 28.64 27.68 -23.74
C MET A 1 27.31 27.69 -23.02
N SER A 2 26.49 26.64 -23.13
CA SER A 2 25.14 26.67 -22.53
C SER A 2 25.15 26.38 -21.02
N VAL A 3 24.75 27.36 -20.22
CA VAL A 3 24.68 27.28 -18.76
C VAL A 3 23.25 27.01 -18.30
N LEU A 4 23.10 26.37 -17.13
CA LEU A 4 21.78 26.08 -16.55
C LEU A 4 21.19 27.32 -15.88
N CYS A 5 19.91 27.59 -16.11
CA CYS A 5 19.18 28.62 -15.41
C CYS A 5 18.68 28.15 -14.04
N TYR A 6 19.00 28.91 -12.99
CA TYR A 6 18.60 28.63 -11.61
C TYR A 6 17.41 29.47 -11.12
N ASN A 7 16.79 30.26 -11.99
CA ASN A 7 15.52 30.90 -11.67
C ASN A 7 14.45 29.83 -11.40
N LYS A 8 13.69 30.01 -10.32
CA LYS A 8 12.71 29.02 -9.86
C LYS A 8 11.61 28.82 -10.89
N GLY A 9 11.42 27.58 -11.33
CA GLY A 9 10.44 27.21 -12.36
C GLY A 9 10.91 27.37 -13.81
N CYS A 10 12.16 27.77 -14.06
CA CYS A 10 12.73 27.81 -15.42
C CYS A 10 13.50 26.52 -15.75
N GLY A 11 14.66 26.28 -15.14
CA GLY A 11 15.48 25.07 -15.34
C GLY A 11 16.02 24.86 -16.76
N GLN A 12 15.87 25.83 -17.65
CA GLN A 12 16.35 25.74 -19.04
C GLN A 12 17.84 26.07 -19.15
N ARG A 13 18.50 25.56 -20.20
CA ARG A 13 19.86 25.97 -20.55
C ARG A 13 19.83 27.19 -21.46
N PHE A 14 20.72 28.15 -21.23
CA PHE A 14 20.80 29.39 -22.01
C PHE A 14 22.26 29.76 -22.30
N ASP A 15 22.48 30.66 -23.27
CA ASP A 15 23.80 31.19 -23.59
C ASP A 15 23.99 32.55 -22.91
N PRO A 16 24.96 32.73 -22.01
CA PRO A 16 25.14 33.98 -21.27
C PRO A 16 25.32 35.21 -22.17
N GLU A 17 25.94 35.02 -23.33
CA GLU A 17 26.22 36.08 -24.30
C GLU A 17 24.96 36.58 -25.04
N LYS A 18 23.87 35.80 -25.03
CA LYS A 18 22.61 36.13 -25.71
C LYS A 18 21.43 36.26 -24.74
N ASN A 19 21.71 36.46 -23.44
CA ASN A 19 20.72 36.53 -22.38
C ASN A 19 20.02 37.90 -22.35
N LEU A 20 18.94 38.02 -23.12
CA LEU A 20 18.15 39.24 -23.20
C LEU A 20 17.02 39.24 -22.16
N ASP A 21 16.58 40.44 -21.81
CA ASP A 21 15.44 40.59 -20.91
C ASP A 21 14.17 39.97 -21.52
N GLY A 22 13.42 39.26 -20.68
CA GLY A 22 12.19 38.58 -21.06
C GLY A 22 12.30 37.17 -21.66
N GLN A 23 13.50 36.60 -21.79
CA GLN A 23 13.70 35.24 -22.32
C GLN A 23 13.44 34.13 -21.29
N CYS A 24 13.65 34.42 -20.00
CA CYS A 24 13.35 33.51 -18.90
C CYS A 24 11.96 33.79 -18.35
N THR A 25 11.15 32.75 -18.13
CA THR A 25 9.88 32.85 -17.41
C THR A 25 10.00 32.08 -16.09
N TYR A 26 9.90 32.76 -14.95
CA TYR A 26 10.19 32.20 -13.63
C TYR A 26 9.31 32.78 -12.52
N HIS A 27 9.47 32.24 -11.30
CA HIS A 27 8.83 32.73 -10.08
C HIS A 27 9.85 33.44 -9.19
N PRO A 28 9.73 34.76 -8.97
CA PRO A 28 10.60 35.47 -8.02
C PRO A 28 10.24 35.18 -6.56
N GLY A 29 9.06 34.61 -6.32
CA GLY A 29 8.56 34.29 -4.98
C GLY A 29 9.18 33.03 -4.35
N VAL A 30 8.62 32.68 -3.20
CA VAL A 30 8.93 31.43 -2.48
C VAL A 30 7.79 30.43 -2.65
N PRO A 31 8.06 29.12 -2.58
CA PRO A 31 7.02 28.11 -2.44
C PRO A 31 6.18 28.38 -1.19
N VAL A 32 4.86 28.33 -1.32
CA VAL A 32 3.90 28.48 -0.22
C VAL A 32 3.03 27.23 -0.20
N PHE A 33 2.91 26.62 0.97
CA PHE A 33 2.09 25.43 1.21
C PHE A 33 1.12 25.75 2.36
N HIS A 34 -0.17 25.91 2.05
CA HIS A 34 -1.22 26.23 3.03
C HIS A 34 -2.54 25.58 2.62
N ASP A 35 -3.31 25.02 3.56
CA ASP A 35 -4.60 24.35 3.32
C ASP A 35 -4.58 23.34 2.15
N ALA A 36 -3.59 22.46 2.14
CA ALA A 36 -3.31 21.47 1.07
C ALA A 36 -3.01 22.04 -0.33
N LEU A 37 -3.09 23.37 -0.49
CA LEU A 37 -2.73 24.09 -1.71
C LEU A 37 -1.25 24.43 -1.73
N LYS A 38 -0.67 24.29 -2.91
CA LYS A 38 0.74 24.50 -3.21
C LYS A 38 0.82 25.58 -4.29
N GLY A 39 1.73 26.53 -4.11
CA GLY A 39 1.92 27.58 -5.10
C GLY A 39 3.09 28.49 -4.77
N TRP A 40 3.13 29.64 -5.44
CA TRP A 40 4.21 30.62 -5.30
C TRP A 40 3.67 31.92 -4.72
N SER A 41 4.42 32.57 -3.83
CA SER A 41 4.02 33.85 -3.23
C SER A 41 3.88 34.99 -4.25
N CYS A 42 4.52 34.87 -5.42
CA CYS A 42 4.53 35.89 -6.47
C CYS A 42 3.33 35.85 -7.44
N CYS A 43 2.51 34.81 -7.41
CA CYS A 43 1.35 34.71 -8.30
C CYS A 43 0.15 34.02 -7.62
N LYS A 44 -1.02 34.08 -8.25
CA LYS A 44 -2.28 33.52 -7.68
C LYS A 44 -2.52 32.05 -8.02
N ARG A 45 -1.75 31.44 -8.94
CA ARG A 45 -1.96 30.04 -9.35
C ARG A 45 -1.63 29.09 -8.20
N ARG A 46 -2.56 28.18 -7.89
CA ARG A 46 -2.46 27.18 -6.82
C ARG A 46 -2.88 25.80 -7.36
N THR A 47 -2.36 24.74 -6.76
CA THR A 47 -2.73 23.35 -7.07
C THR A 47 -2.65 22.49 -5.81
N THR A 48 -3.44 21.42 -5.77
CA THR A 48 -3.41 20.41 -4.70
C THR A 48 -2.39 19.30 -4.98
N ASP A 49 -1.96 19.10 -6.22
CA ASP A 49 -0.97 18.09 -6.60
C ASP A 49 0.46 18.62 -6.56
N PHE A 50 1.41 17.79 -6.13
CA PHE A 50 2.81 18.20 -6.01
C PHE A 50 3.52 18.27 -7.37
N SER A 51 3.19 17.38 -8.29
CA SER A 51 3.77 17.37 -9.64
C SER A 51 3.31 18.61 -10.41
N ASP A 52 2.01 18.92 -10.33
CA ASP A 52 1.44 20.14 -10.91
C ASP A 52 2.09 21.41 -10.35
N PHE A 53 2.45 21.42 -9.06
CA PHE A 53 3.11 22.57 -8.43
C PHE A 53 4.48 22.85 -9.05
N LEU A 54 5.27 21.80 -9.29
CA LEU A 54 6.57 21.90 -9.96
C LEU A 54 6.41 22.36 -11.41
N SER A 55 5.28 22.05 -12.05
CA SER A 55 4.95 22.44 -13.43
C SER A 55 4.25 23.80 -13.56
N ILE A 56 4.05 24.57 -12.48
CA ILE A 56 3.47 25.92 -12.56
C ILE A 56 4.43 26.81 -13.36
N ALA A 57 4.01 27.21 -14.56
CA ALA A 57 4.75 28.16 -15.39
C ALA A 57 5.06 29.46 -14.62
N GLY A 58 6.28 29.96 -14.79
CA GLY A 58 6.74 31.22 -14.20
C GLY A 58 5.78 32.38 -14.45
N CYS A 59 5.64 33.28 -13.49
CA CYS A 59 4.75 34.44 -13.59
C CYS A 59 5.47 35.74 -13.96
N THR A 60 6.81 35.74 -13.94
CA THR A 60 7.64 36.90 -14.25
C THR A 60 8.56 36.56 -15.41
N LYS A 61 8.73 37.51 -16.33
CA LYS A 61 9.70 37.42 -17.41
C LYS A 61 10.93 38.24 -17.06
N GLY A 62 12.12 37.73 -17.37
CA GLY A 62 13.39 38.42 -17.12
C GLY A 62 14.57 37.71 -17.79
N PRO A 63 15.82 38.11 -17.50
CA PRO A 63 16.99 37.37 -17.95
C PRO A 63 17.12 36.06 -17.16
N HIS A 64 17.76 35.06 -17.76
CA HIS A 64 18.12 33.83 -17.08
C HIS A 64 19.21 34.09 -16.02
N ASN A 65 19.11 33.42 -14.87
CA ASN A 65 20.13 33.46 -13.82
C ASN A 65 21.06 32.23 -13.88
N GLN A 66 22.37 32.44 -13.93
CA GLN A 66 23.39 31.38 -13.93
C GLN A 66 23.90 31.01 -12.53
N GLU A 67 23.59 31.81 -11.51
CA GLU A 67 24.07 31.59 -10.15
C GLU A 67 23.18 30.58 -9.42
N LYS A 68 23.78 29.50 -8.93
CA LYS A 68 23.09 28.52 -8.07
C LYS A 68 22.80 29.19 -6.72
N PRO A 69 21.52 29.34 -6.30
CA PRO A 69 21.20 29.83 -4.98
C PRO A 69 21.83 28.91 -3.91
N PRO A 70 22.31 29.47 -2.78
CA PRO A 70 22.83 28.68 -1.67
C PRO A 70 21.75 27.68 -1.20
N GLU A 71 22.17 26.48 -0.85
CA GLU A 71 21.25 25.43 -0.42
C GLU A 71 20.51 25.89 0.86
N PRO A 72 19.17 25.84 0.88
CA PRO A 72 18.41 26.28 2.03
C PRO A 72 18.74 25.37 3.21
N ILE A 73 19.34 25.96 4.24
CA ILE A 73 19.52 25.35 5.55
C ILE A 73 18.13 24.96 6.06
N LYS A 74 17.87 23.66 6.23
CA LYS A 74 16.62 23.16 6.81
C LYS A 74 16.44 23.82 8.19
N PRO A 75 15.37 24.60 8.41
CA PRO A 75 15.03 25.01 9.76
C PRO A 75 14.68 23.74 10.55
N GLU A 76 15.32 23.54 11.70
CA GLU A 76 14.88 22.53 12.66
C GLU A 76 13.46 22.87 13.09
N VAL A 77 12.50 22.02 12.75
CA VAL A 77 11.11 22.14 13.20
C VAL A 77 11.08 21.79 14.68
N ARG A 78 11.19 22.80 15.55
CA ARG A 78 10.85 22.67 16.97
C ARG A 78 9.36 22.92 17.14
N THR A 79 8.61 21.85 17.39
CA THR A 79 7.29 21.91 18.01
C THR A 79 7.44 22.39 19.45
N SER A 80 7.33 23.69 19.68
CA SER A 80 6.97 24.22 20.99
C SER A 80 6.22 25.53 20.79
N GLY A 81 4.96 25.54 21.20
CA GLY A 81 4.09 26.69 21.14
C GLY A 81 4.59 27.79 22.06
N GLU A 82 5.15 28.85 21.49
CA GLU A 82 5.23 30.17 22.12
C GLU A 82 4.98 31.21 21.03
N LYS A 83 3.94 32.02 21.23
CA LYS A 83 3.68 33.21 20.43
C LYS A 83 4.78 34.23 20.74
N LYS A 84 5.61 34.54 19.74
CA LYS A 84 6.39 35.78 19.71
C LYS A 84 5.99 36.58 18.49
N ASP A 85 5.69 37.85 18.72
CA ASP A 85 5.32 38.87 17.74
C ASP A 85 6.22 38.86 16.50
N VAL A 86 5.59 38.72 15.34
CA VAL A 86 6.20 38.93 14.02
C VAL A 86 5.30 39.89 13.26
N ASP A 87 5.28 41.15 13.69
CA ASP A 87 4.46 42.24 13.12
C ASP A 87 5.22 43.06 12.06
N ASP A 88 6.16 42.47 11.31
CA ASP A 88 6.95 43.22 10.30
C ASP A 88 7.01 42.59 8.90
N PHE A 89 6.23 41.54 8.62
CA PHE A 89 6.14 40.96 7.26
C PHE A 89 4.71 40.70 6.82
N LYS A 90 3.83 41.69 6.98
CA LYS A 90 2.47 41.64 6.42
C LYS A 90 2.50 42.18 4.98
N PRO A 91 2.44 41.33 3.92
CA PRO A 91 2.20 41.84 2.58
C PRO A 91 0.81 42.48 2.55
N LYS A 92 0.75 43.74 2.11
CA LYS A 92 -0.51 44.43 1.81
C LYS A 92 -1.22 43.66 0.70
N PHE A 93 -2.23 42.87 1.06
CA PHE A 93 -3.10 42.21 0.10
C PHE A 93 -4.44 42.93 0.10
N ASP A 94 -4.87 43.39 -1.08
CA ASP A 94 -6.25 43.83 -1.30
C ASP A 94 -7.14 42.60 -1.21
N GLU A 95 -8.01 42.56 -0.19
CA GLU A 95 -9.02 41.52 0.02
C GLU A 95 -10.07 41.59 -1.09
N SER A 96 -9.72 41.08 -2.27
CA SER A 96 -10.72 40.54 -3.17
C SER A 96 -11.18 39.23 -2.54
N ILE A 97 -12.27 39.31 -1.78
CA ILE A 97 -13.01 38.20 -1.18
C ILE A 97 -13.21 37.13 -2.26
N ILE A 98 -12.35 36.12 -2.26
CA ILE A 98 -12.64 34.87 -2.96
C ILE A 98 -13.78 34.31 -2.12
N GLN A 99 -15.02 34.49 -2.58
CA GLN A 99 -16.16 33.82 -1.97
C GLN A 99 -15.79 32.35 -1.84
N ALA A 100 -15.73 31.88 -0.61
CA ALA A 100 -15.57 30.46 -0.34
C ALA A 100 -16.59 29.72 -1.21
N PRO A 101 -16.19 28.64 -1.91
CA PRO A 101 -17.16 27.77 -2.57
C PRO A 101 -18.27 27.51 -1.55
N LYS A 102 -19.53 27.74 -1.95
CA LYS A 102 -20.67 27.45 -1.07
C LYS A 102 -20.41 26.08 -0.44
N PRO A 103 -20.48 25.94 0.89
CA PRO A 103 -20.21 24.68 1.54
C PRO A 103 -21.04 23.62 0.83
N VAL A 104 -20.36 22.63 0.24
CA VAL A 104 -21.02 21.42 -0.22
C VAL A 104 -21.82 20.98 0.99
N GLN A 105 -23.16 20.96 0.87
CA GLN A 105 -24.00 20.54 1.99
C GLN A 105 -23.41 19.26 2.53
N ALA A 106 -23.04 19.25 3.82
CA ALA A 106 -22.51 18.07 4.45
C ALA A 106 -23.56 16.98 4.24
N ILE A 107 -23.25 16.03 3.34
CA ILE A 107 -24.10 14.89 3.10
C ILE A 107 -24.21 14.22 4.46
N GLN A 108 -25.41 14.21 5.03
CA GLN A 108 -25.59 13.57 6.32
C GLN A 108 -25.34 12.08 6.13
N ARG A 109 -24.34 11.58 6.86
CA ARG A 109 -24.01 10.16 6.86
C ARG A 109 -25.29 9.37 7.22
N PRO A 110 -25.71 8.42 6.39
CA PRO A 110 -26.85 7.58 6.70
C PRO A 110 -26.63 6.78 7.99
N SER A 111 -27.72 6.27 8.58
CA SER A 111 -27.63 5.49 9.82
C SER A 111 -26.80 4.22 9.61
N PRO A 112 -25.91 3.86 10.56
CA PRO A 112 -25.22 2.57 10.56
C PRO A 112 -26.16 1.36 10.59
N ASP A 113 -27.36 1.53 11.16
CA ASP A 113 -28.36 0.47 11.35
C ASP A 113 -29.24 0.22 10.11
N GLU A 114 -28.91 0.85 8.97
CA GLU A 114 -29.59 0.61 7.70
C GLU A 114 -29.47 -0.89 7.32
N PRO A 115 -30.55 -1.54 6.83
CA PRO A 115 -30.50 -2.94 6.47
C PRO A 115 -29.44 -3.22 5.39
N LEU A 116 -28.65 -4.26 5.60
CA LEU A 116 -27.69 -4.73 4.61
C LEU A 116 -28.42 -5.39 3.43
N SER A 117 -27.91 -5.16 2.23
CA SER A 117 -28.42 -5.74 0.99
C SER A 117 -27.35 -6.60 0.33
N ARG A 118 -27.77 -7.74 -0.24
CA ARG A 118 -26.84 -8.66 -0.90
C ARG A 118 -26.36 -8.10 -2.23
N LEU A 119 -25.04 -7.96 -2.37
CA LEU A 119 -24.43 -7.48 -3.60
C LEU A 119 -24.46 -8.54 -4.71
N PRO A 120 -24.67 -8.14 -5.97
CA PRO A 120 -24.66 -9.06 -7.09
C PRO A 120 -23.25 -9.59 -7.34
N GLN A 121 -23.14 -10.91 -7.53
CA GLN A 121 -21.87 -11.58 -7.81
C GLN A 121 -21.68 -11.88 -9.30
N LYS A 122 -20.46 -11.68 -9.81
CA LYS A 122 -20.06 -12.05 -11.17
C LYS A 122 -18.86 -12.98 -11.13
N VAL A 123 -19.07 -14.23 -11.53
CA VAL A 123 -18.04 -15.28 -11.51
C VAL A 123 -17.32 -15.37 -12.87
N SER A 124 -16.00 -15.31 -12.87
CA SER A 124 -15.19 -15.46 -14.09
C SER A 124 -15.19 -16.90 -14.61
N ALA A 125 -15.06 -17.08 -15.92
CA ALA A 125 -14.99 -18.41 -16.54
C ALA A 125 -13.79 -19.23 -16.05
N SER A 126 -12.65 -18.56 -15.79
CA SER A 126 -11.43 -19.20 -15.28
C SER A 126 -11.64 -19.82 -13.89
N LEU A 127 -12.38 -19.17 -13.00
CA LEU A 127 -12.67 -19.73 -11.68
C LEU A 127 -13.60 -20.94 -11.79
N LYS A 128 -14.63 -20.87 -12.64
CA LYS A 128 -15.54 -22.01 -12.88
C LYS A 128 -14.78 -23.26 -13.34
N GLN A 129 -13.92 -23.11 -14.34
CA GLN A 129 -13.10 -24.22 -14.84
C GLN A 129 -12.13 -24.77 -13.78
N ALA A 130 -11.57 -23.92 -12.92
CA ALA A 130 -10.70 -24.34 -11.84
C ALA A 130 -11.44 -25.20 -10.81
N LEU A 131 -12.66 -24.79 -10.43
CA LEU A 131 -13.50 -25.54 -9.49
C LEU A 131 -13.99 -26.87 -10.09
N GLU A 132 -14.35 -26.91 -11.38
CA GLU A 132 -14.73 -28.16 -12.05
C GLU A 132 -13.57 -29.17 -12.09
N LYS A 133 -12.35 -28.71 -12.35
CA LYS A 133 -11.15 -29.57 -12.30
C LYS A 133 -10.89 -30.13 -10.91
N LEU A 134 -11.11 -29.33 -9.87
CA LEU A 134 -10.96 -29.78 -8.48
C LEU A 134 -11.99 -30.85 -8.12
N LYS A 135 -13.27 -30.63 -8.45
CA LYS A 135 -14.33 -31.64 -8.29
C LYS A 135 -14.04 -32.92 -9.08
N GLY A 136 -13.43 -32.81 -10.27
CA GLY A 136 -13.01 -33.96 -11.07
C GLY A 136 -11.89 -34.79 -10.44
N SER A 137 -11.05 -34.20 -9.59
CA SER A 137 -10.01 -34.91 -8.83
C SER A 137 -10.52 -35.60 -7.55
N GLU A 138 -11.71 -35.22 -7.07
CA GLU A 138 -12.35 -35.77 -5.87
C GLU A 138 -13.14 -37.07 -6.13
N ASN A 139 -13.19 -37.58 -7.37
CA ASN A 139 -13.74 -38.91 -7.68
C ASN A 139 -12.79 -40.08 -7.31
N THR A 140 -11.75 -39.81 -6.51
CA THR A 140 -11.07 -40.87 -5.74
C THR A 140 -11.81 -40.94 -4.40
N PRO A 141 -12.40 -42.07 -4.01
CA PRO A 141 -13.24 -42.13 -2.83
C PRO A 141 -12.50 -41.57 -1.63
N GLU A 142 -13.16 -40.68 -0.89
CA GLU A 142 -12.77 -40.27 0.45
C GLU A 142 -12.42 -41.51 1.28
N LYS A 143 -11.12 -41.80 1.38
CA LYS A 143 -10.65 -42.73 2.38
C LYS A 143 -10.73 -42.00 3.70
N LYS A 144 -11.76 -42.37 4.47
CA LYS A 144 -11.78 -42.29 5.93
C LYS A 144 -10.37 -42.51 6.48
N ASP A 145 -10.01 -41.63 7.41
CA ASP A 145 -8.85 -41.73 8.28
C ASP A 145 -8.44 -43.19 8.54
N ASN A 146 -7.36 -43.60 7.89
CA ASN A 146 -6.47 -44.62 8.42
C ASN A 146 -5.09 -43.96 8.47
N ASP A 147 -4.63 -43.78 9.69
CA ASP A 147 -3.49 -42.95 10.12
C ASP A 147 -2.12 -43.60 9.79
N ASP A 148 -1.98 -44.22 8.61
CA ASP A 148 -0.75 -44.95 8.21
C ASP A 148 -0.42 -44.88 6.71
N ASP A 149 -0.61 -43.72 6.06
CA ASP A 149 -0.09 -43.50 4.71
C ASP A 149 1.29 -42.84 4.76
N GLU A 150 2.31 -43.61 4.36
CA GLU A 150 3.73 -43.23 4.30
C GLU A 150 3.94 -41.84 3.65
N ILE A 151 4.79 -41.01 4.28
CA ILE A 151 5.18 -39.71 3.71
C ILE A 151 5.90 -39.97 2.39
N LYS A 152 5.42 -39.40 1.28
CA LYS A 152 6.05 -39.60 -0.03
C LYS A 152 7.47 -39.01 -0.05
N ILE A 153 8.42 -39.79 -0.56
CA ILE A 153 9.78 -39.32 -0.83
C ILE A 153 9.71 -38.09 -1.74
N GLY A 154 10.45 -37.04 -1.38
CA GLY A 154 10.40 -35.72 -2.01
C GLY A 154 9.50 -34.70 -1.31
N THR A 155 8.74 -35.08 -0.28
CA THR A 155 7.90 -34.12 0.48
C THR A 155 8.78 -33.07 1.16
N SER A 156 8.55 -31.78 0.89
CA SER A 156 9.31 -30.69 1.51
C SER A 156 8.88 -30.43 2.96
N CYS A 157 9.84 -30.01 3.78
CA CYS A 157 9.57 -29.59 5.15
C CYS A 157 8.70 -28.32 5.16
N LYS A 158 7.67 -28.31 6.00
CA LYS A 158 6.72 -27.20 6.13
C LYS A 158 7.09 -26.19 7.22
N ASN A 159 8.20 -26.40 7.93
CA ASN A 159 8.72 -25.42 8.89
C ASN A 159 9.33 -24.20 8.15
N GLY A 160 9.12 -22.99 8.69
CA GLY A 160 9.57 -21.76 8.06
C GLY A 160 11.08 -21.71 7.84
N GLY A 161 11.54 -21.42 6.61
CA GLY A 161 12.95 -21.34 6.26
C GLY A 161 13.70 -22.67 6.13
N CYS A 162 13.03 -23.81 6.31
CA CYS A 162 13.64 -25.12 6.08
C CYS A 162 13.51 -25.54 4.61
N THR A 163 14.62 -25.91 3.97
CA THR A 163 14.67 -26.32 2.55
C THR A 163 14.82 -27.83 2.35
N LYS A 164 14.83 -28.60 3.43
CA LYS A 164 15.01 -30.06 3.38
C LYS A 164 13.77 -30.77 2.84
N THR A 165 14.01 -31.84 2.10
CA THR A 165 12.99 -32.76 1.56
C THR A 165 13.14 -34.13 2.19
N PHE A 166 12.01 -34.79 2.41
CA PHE A 166 11.93 -36.13 2.97
C PHE A 166 12.52 -37.15 1.99
N SER A 167 13.59 -37.84 2.37
CA SER A 167 14.26 -38.90 1.59
C SER A 167 14.08 -40.30 2.20
N GLY A 168 13.22 -40.45 3.22
CA GLY A 168 12.94 -41.70 3.91
C GLY A 168 12.93 -41.51 5.43
N THR A 169 12.80 -42.61 6.19
CA THR A 169 12.73 -42.57 7.66
C THR A 169 13.95 -41.91 8.30
N GLY A 170 15.14 -42.03 7.71
CA GLY A 170 16.36 -41.34 8.17
C GLY A 170 16.25 -39.81 8.19
N SER A 171 15.44 -39.21 7.30
CA SER A 171 15.22 -37.74 7.30
C SER A 171 14.44 -37.25 8.52
N ASN A 172 13.77 -38.13 9.25
CA ASN A 172 13.07 -37.76 10.49
C ASN A 172 14.02 -37.55 11.66
N GLU A 173 15.21 -38.15 11.60
CA GLU A 173 16.26 -38.04 12.61
C GLU A 173 17.16 -36.83 12.36
N GLU A 174 17.14 -36.27 11.14
CA GLU A 174 17.85 -35.03 10.82
C GLU A 174 17.32 -33.84 11.65
N LEU A 175 18.26 -33.00 12.07
CA LEU A 175 17.94 -31.79 12.81
C LEU A 175 17.34 -30.74 11.85
N CYS A 176 16.08 -30.36 12.10
CA CYS A 176 15.44 -29.27 11.38
C CYS A 176 15.87 -27.93 11.99
N LEU A 177 16.54 -27.11 11.19
CA LEU A 177 16.79 -25.70 11.48
C LEU A 177 15.72 -24.86 10.80
N TYR A 178 14.88 -24.21 11.60
CA TYR A 178 13.74 -23.44 11.10
C TYR A 178 13.48 -22.17 11.91
N HIS A 179 12.56 -21.35 11.41
CA HIS A 179 12.03 -20.18 12.07
C HIS A 179 10.66 -20.49 12.66
N ALA A 180 10.54 -20.44 14.00
CA ALA A 180 9.25 -20.65 14.69
C ALA A 180 8.29 -19.46 14.55
N GLY A 181 8.81 -18.29 14.15
CA GLY A 181 8.04 -17.07 13.89
C GLY A 181 7.50 -17.01 12.47
N PHE A 182 7.05 -15.83 12.09
CA PHE A 182 6.49 -15.54 10.78
C PHE A 182 7.33 -14.47 10.05
N PRO A 183 7.31 -14.45 8.71
CA PRO A 183 7.99 -13.43 7.93
C PRO A 183 7.38 -12.05 8.16
N ILE A 184 8.22 -11.03 8.31
CA ILE A 184 7.85 -9.62 8.43
C ILE A 184 8.57 -8.84 7.34
N PHE A 185 7.81 -8.01 6.62
CA PHE A 185 8.29 -7.10 5.60
C PHE A 185 7.86 -5.67 5.99
N HIS A 186 8.78 -4.86 6.51
CA HIS A 186 8.49 -3.50 6.99
C HIS A 186 9.62 -2.56 6.59
N GLU A 187 9.29 -1.40 6.02
CA GLU A 187 10.26 -0.36 5.64
C GLU A 187 11.42 -0.88 4.76
N GLY A 188 11.10 -1.74 3.79
CA GLY A 188 12.09 -2.35 2.89
C GLY A 188 12.93 -3.47 3.53
N MET A 189 12.82 -3.68 4.84
CA MET A 189 13.50 -4.73 5.58
C MET A 189 12.65 -6.00 5.67
N LYS A 190 13.32 -7.15 5.59
CA LYS A 190 12.74 -8.50 5.58
C LYS A 190 13.37 -9.30 6.70
N TYR A 191 12.55 -9.90 7.56
CA TYR A 191 13.04 -10.64 8.72
C TYR A 191 12.00 -11.62 9.26
N TRP A 192 12.42 -12.50 10.17
CA TRP A 192 11.53 -13.43 10.85
C TRP A 192 11.23 -12.93 12.25
N SER A 193 9.97 -12.95 12.70
CA SER A 193 9.58 -12.43 14.02
C SER A 193 10.25 -13.14 15.21
N CYS A 194 10.74 -14.36 15.02
CA CYS A 194 11.42 -15.15 16.05
C CYS A 194 12.90 -14.79 16.25
N CYS A 195 13.52 -13.95 15.41
CA CYS A 195 14.92 -13.58 15.57
C CYS A 195 15.22 -12.17 15.03
N LYS A 196 16.39 -11.62 15.37
CA LYS A 196 16.73 -10.22 15.05
C LYS A 196 17.47 -10.05 13.71
N ARG A 197 17.64 -11.12 12.92
CA ARG A 197 18.32 -11.07 11.62
C ARG A 197 17.41 -10.39 10.60
N LYS A 198 17.89 -9.28 10.05
CA LYS A 198 17.18 -8.47 9.04
C LYS A 198 18.03 -8.33 7.79
N THR A 199 17.38 -8.31 6.64
CA THR A 199 18.02 -8.07 5.34
C THR A 199 17.10 -7.23 4.45
N SER A 200 17.68 -6.42 3.57
CA SER A 200 16.94 -5.72 2.53
C SER A 200 16.73 -6.58 1.28
N ASP A 201 17.58 -7.58 1.04
CA ASP A 201 17.52 -8.46 -0.12
C ASP A 201 16.59 -9.68 0.11
N PHE A 202 15.76 -9.99 -0.88
CA PHE A 202 14.75 -11.06 -0.76
C PHE A 202 15.36 -12.47 -0.83
N ASN A 203 16.37 -12.68 -1.68
CA ASN A 203 17.01 -13.99 -1.79
C ASN A 203 17.77 -14.32 -0.51
N THR A 204 18.45 -13.33 0.07
CA THR A 204 19.11 -13.45 1.37
C THR A 204 18.12 -13.80 2.48
N PHE A 205 16.90 -13.24 2.43
CA PHE A 205 15.83 -13.59 3.39
C PHE A 205 15.37 -15.04 3.24
N LEU A 206 15.16 -15.53 2.01
CA LEU A 206 14.76 -16.91 1.75
C LEU A 206 15.85 -17.91 2.13
N SER A 207 17.12 -17.57 1.92
CA SER A 207 18.28 -18.40 2.28
C SER A 207 18.68 -18.29 3.75
N GLN A 208 17.97 -17.49 4.55
CA GLN A 208 18.29 -17.33 5.96
C GLN A 208 18.02 -18.63 6.73
N GLU A 209 19.10 -19.23 7.25
CA GLU A 209 19.03 -20.45 8.06
C GLU A 209 18.14 -20.27 9.29
N GLY A 210 17.38 -21.27 9.71
CA GLY A 210 16.50 -21.18 10.88
C GLY A 210 17.21 -20.86 12.20
N CYS A 211 16.57 -20.09 13.09
CA CYS A 211 17.08 -19.80 14.44
C CYS A 211 16.67 -20.82 15.51
N THR A 212 15.79 -21.75 15.17
CA THR A 212 15.21 -22.74 16.08
C THR A 212 15.56 -24.14 15.61
N LYS A 213 15.87 -25.02 16.56
CA LYS A 213 16.20 -26.43 16.35
C LYS A 213 15.00 -27.29 16.70
N GLY A 214 14.67 -28.29 15.88
CA GLY A 214 13.60 -29.24 16.19
C GLY A 214 13.48 -30.35 15.15
N LYS A 215 12.33 -31.01 15.13
CA LYS A 215 12.02 -32.07 14.16
C LYS A 215 11.41 -31.48 12.89
N HIS A 216 11.66 -32.13 11.77
CA HIS A 216 11.02 -31.76 10.51
C HIS A 216 9.50 -31.93 10.58
N LEU A 217 8.78 -31.00 9.95
CA LEU A 217 7.32 -31.04 9.85
C LEU A 217 6.93 -31.34 8.41
N TRP A 218 6.62 -32.60 8.10
CA TRP A 218 6.25 -33.00 6.73
C TRP A 218 4.77 -32.83 6.44
N ARG A 219 3.92 -32.88 7.47
CA ARG A 219 2.47 -32.64 7.39
C ARG A 219 2.08 -31.55 8.39
N LYS A 220 1.25 -30.59 7.96
CA LYS A 220 0.55 -29.70 8.90
C LYS A 220 -0.71 -30.46 9.30
N LYS A 221 -0.90 -30.71 10.60
CA LYS A 221 -2.23 -31.09 11.10
C LYS A 221 -3.11 -29.86 10.89
N ASP A 222 -4.18 -30.01 10.12
CA ASP A 222 -5.11 -28.90 9.93
C ASP A 222 -5.73 -28.58 11.28
N SER A 223 -5.65 -27.33 11.71
CA SER A 223 -5.96 -26.95 13.10
C SER A 223 -7.46 -26.90 13.40
N GLY A 224 -8.32 -27.43 12.52
CA GLY A 224 -9.78 -27.38 12.64
C GLY A 224 -10.36 -25.95 12.67
N LYS A 225 -9.53 -24.93 12.48
CA LYS A 225 -9.98 -23.54 12.38
C LYS A 225 -10.46 -23.31 10.96
N LYS A 226 -11.78 -23.42 10.79
CA LYS A 226 -12.48 -23.05 9.56
C LYS A 226 -12.20 -21.60 9.19
N VAL A 227 -12.18 -20.68 10.16
CA VAL A 227 -11.90 -19.27 9.91
C VAL A 227 -10.39 -19.03 9.74
N VAL A 228 -9.99 -18.64 8.53
CA VAL A 228 -8.61 -18.40 8.14
C VAL A 228 -8.44 -16.94 7.69
N PRO A 229 -7.47 -16.18 8.22
CA PRO A 229 -7.24 -14.82 7.78
C PRO A 229 -6.75 -14.80 6.32
N CYS A 230 -7.51 -14.16 5.43
CA CYS A 230 -7.05 -13.84 4.08
C CYS A 230 -6.31 -12.50 4.09
N ARG A 231 -5.31 -12.37 3.21
CA ARG A 231 -4.84 -11.05 2.83
C ARG A 231 -5.97 -10.34 2.09
N PHE A 232 -6.20 -9.08 2.42
CA PHE A 232 -7.08 -8.22 1.65
C PHE A 232 -6.52 -6.81 1.62
N ASP A 233 -6.81 -6.10 0.54
CA ASP A 233 -6.44 -4.72 0.31
C ASP A 233 -7.73 -3.95 0.00
N TRP A 234 -7.93 -2.76 0.57
CA TRP A 234 -9.11 -1.95 0.30
C TRP A 234 -8.76 -0.48 0.16
N HIS A 235 -9.50 0.22 -0.70
CA HIS A 235 -9.41 1.66 -0.86
C HIS A 235 -10.80 2.25 -1.16
N GLN A 236 -11.00 3.51 -0.80
CA GLN A 236 -12.22 4.24 -1.10
C GLN A 236 -11.89 5.60 -1.76
N THR A 237 -12.72 5.99 -2.73
CA THR A 237 -12.77 7.33 -3.30
C THR A 237 -14.07 8.00 -2.83
N GLY A 238 -14.34 9.23 -3.27
CA GLY A 238 -15.62 9.90 -2.94
C GLY A 238 -16.87 9.21 -3.48
N SER A 239 -16.74 8.27 -4.43
CA SER A 239 -17.88 7.60 -5.07
C SER A 239 -17.77 6.09 -5.17
N GLN A 240 -16.60 5.50 -4.85
CA GLN A 240 -16.36 4.08 -5.06
C GLN A 240 -15.53 3.48 -3.94
N VAL A 241 -15.96 2.31 -3.46
CA VAL A 241 -15.18 1.45 -2.58
C VAL A 241 -14.71 0.24 -3.38
N THR A 242 -13.41 -0.05 -3.32
CA THR A 242 -12.81 -1.23 -3.95
C THR A 242 -12.14 -2.07 -2.86
N ILE A 243 -12.55 -3.33 -2.74
CA ILE A 243 -11.98 -4.30 -1.82
C ILE A 243 -11.52 -5.50 -2.64
N THR A 244 -10.28 -5.94 -2.41
CA THR A 244 -9.69 -7.12 -3.04
C THR A 244 -9.32 -8.11 -1.95
N VAL A 245 -9.96 -9.28 -1.95
CA VAL A 245 -9.64 -10.39 -1.01
C VAL A 245 -8.91 -11.49 -1.77
N TYR A 246 -7.77 -11.93 -1.23
CA TYR A 246 -6.95 -12.97 -1.84
C TYR A 246 -7.30 -14.33 -1.23
N ALA A 247 -8.26 -15.02 -1.83
CA ALA A 247 -8.73 -16.35 -1.43
C ALA A 247 -8.70 -17.32 -2.61
N LYS A 248 -7.83 -18.34 -2.52
CA LYS A 248 -7.64 -19.34 -3.59
C LYS A 248 -8.81 -20.31 -3.62
N ASN A 249 -9.30 -20.66 -4.81
CA ASN A 249 -10.40 -21.62 -4.98
C ASN A 249 -11.66 -21.22 -4.20
N SER A 250 -12.01 -19.93 -4.23
CA SER A 250 -13.24 -19.42 -3.61
C SER A 250 -14.46 -20.08 -4.24
N ILE A 251 -15.46 -20.44 -3.41
CA ILE A 251 -16.69 -21.11 -3.80
C ILE A 251 -17.82 -20.06 -3.86
N PRO A 252 -18.19 -19.56 -5.06
CA PRO A 252 -19.11 -18.42 -5.18
C PRO A 252 -20.53 -18.71 -4.69
N GLU A 253 -20.95 -19.98 -4.77
CA GLU A 253 -22.29 -20.41 -4.33
C GLU A 253 -22.48 -20.32 -2.81
N LEU A 254 -21.38 -20.41 -2.05
CA LEU A 254 -21.38 -20.34 -0.60
C LEU A 254 -20.82 -19.00 -0.08
N SER A 255 -20.34 -18.14 -0.97
CA SER A 255 -19.76 -16.83 -0.62
C SER A 255 -20.75 -15.71 -0.91
N TYR A 256 -20.75 -14.67 -0.09
CA TYR A 256 -21.62 -13.51 -0.27
C TYR A 256 -21.00 -12.25 0.32
N VAL A 257 -21.47 -11.11 -0.16
CA VAL A 257 -21.17 -9.80 0.41
C VAL A 257 -22.49 -9.07 0.62
N ASP A 258 -22.79 -8.73 1.86
CA ASP A 258 -23.95 -7.94 2.23
C ASP A 258 -23.46 -6.53 2.60
N ALA A 259 -24.08 -5.49 2.05
CA ALA A 259 -23.60 -4.11 2.21
C ALA A 259 -24.75 -3.10 2.29
N ASN A 260 -24.50 -2.01 3.00
CA ASN A 260 -25.33 -0.80 3.00
C ASN A 260 -24.45 0.43 2.69
N SER A 261 -24.98 1.63 2.90
CA SER A 261 -24.27 2.88 2.65
C SER A 261 -23.08 3.15 3.60
N THR A 262 -22.95 2.39 4.70
CA THR A 262 -21.97 2.65 5.77
C THR A 262 -21.11 1.44 6.16
N GLN A 263 -21.44 0.23 5.70
CA GLN A 263 -20.79 -1.02 6.09
C GLN A 263 -20.84 -2.07 4.97
N LEU A 264 -19.80 -2.92 4.92
CA LEU A 264 -19.80 -4.19 4.19
C LEU A 264 -19.51 -5.36 5.13
N ASP A 265 -20.27 -6.43 4.95
CA ASP A 265 -20.08 -7.73 5.59
C ASP A 265 -19.73 -8.75 4.51
N ILE A 266 -18.50 -9.25 4.57
CA ILE A 266 -17.90 -10.14 3.57
C ILE A 266 -17.79 -11.53 4.17
N HIS A 267 -18.36 -12.53 3.48
CA HIS A 267 -18.24 -13.94 3.81
C HIS A 267 -17.74 -14.72 2.58
N ILE A 268 -16.56 -15.33 2.68
CA ILE A 268 -15.96 -16.09 1.58
C ILE A 268 -15.60 -17.49 2.05
N ILE A 269 -16.17 -18.49 1.38
CA ILE A 269 -15.77 -19.89 1.52
C ILE A 269 -14.76 -20.22 0.44
N PHE A 270 -13.64 -20.84 0.80
CA PHE A 270 -12.57 -21.14 -0.14
C PHE A 270 -11.80 -22.41 0.24
N ASP A 271 -11.14 -23.00 -0.76
CA ASP A 271 -10.21 -24.14 -0.56
C ASP A 271 -10.83 -25.29 0.27
N GLY A 272 -12.09 -25.64 -0.04
CA GLY A 272 -12.87 -26.66 0.66
C GLY A 272 -13.85 -26.03 1.66
N ASP A 273 -13.47 -26.00 2.94
CA ASP A 273 -14.29 -25.58 4.06
C ASP A 273 -13.69 -24.39 4.85
N LYS A 274 -12.68 -23.70 4.29
CA LYS A 274 -12.10 -22.51 4.92
C LYS A 274 -13.01 -21.32 4.70
N GLU A 275 -13.10 -20.50 5.73
CA GLU A 275 -14.01 -19.37 5.83
C GLU A 275 -13.20 -18.10 6.09
N PHE A 276 -13.58 -17.02 5.41
CA PHE A 276 -13.07 -15.68 5.66
C PHE A 276 -14.25 -14.75 5.90
N ASP A 277 -14.32 -14.23 7.12
CA ASP A 277 -15.32 -13.25 7.55
C ASP A 277 -14.65 -11.90 7.81
N GLN A 278 -15.16 -10.85 7.18
CA GLN A 278 -14.67 -9.50 7.40
C GLN A 278 -15.80 -8.48 7.35
N LYS A 279 -15.96 -7.73 8.45
CA LYS A 279 -16.78 -6.52 8.50
C LYS A 279 -15.90 -5.29 8.26
N ILE A 280 -16.32 -4.40 7.37
CA ILE A 280 -15.65 -3.14 7.05
C ILE A 280 -16.63 -1.99 7.26
N ILE A 281 -16.27 -1.04 8.11
CA ILE A 281 -17.01 0.21 8.30
C ILE A 281 -16.46 1.24 7.29
N LEU A 282 -17.33 1.74 6.43
CA LEU A 282 -17.00 2.77 5.46
C LEU A 282 -16.93 4.14 6.15
N TRP A 283 -16.07 5.01 5.64
CA TRP A 283 -15.91 6.36 6.18
C TRP A 283 -16.34 7.36 5.11
N GLY A 284 -17.50 7.99 5.30
CA GLY A 284 -18.11 8.93 4.36
C GLY A 284 -19.44 9.42 4.89
#